data_AF-A0A803YG46-F1
#
_entry.id   AF-A0A803YG46-F1
#
_cell.length_a   1.000
_cell.length_b   1.000
_cell.length_c   1.000
_cell.angle_alpha   90.00
_cell.angle_beta   90.00
_cell.angle_gamma   90.00
#
_symmetry.space_group_name_H-M   'P 1'
#
loop_
_entity.id
_entity.type
_entity.pdbx_description
1 polymer ?
#
loop_
_entity_poly.entity_id
_entity_poly.type
_entity_poly.pdbx_seq_one_letter_code
_entity_poly.pdbx_strand_id
1 'polypeptide(L)'
;SVFFPILAIKTSKRFLNTSRDGDSNCLPGQPIPALTTLSEKRFFPVSNLYSKISKCCNFHFLFDSIEAAVATFAQARPPGIYKGDYLKELFRRYGDEDDAPSPPELPEWCFEDDEEEDDDNGKTGGQESEPGSSSSSFGKRRKEHLKLGAVFLEGVTVKYVNQVTTQPKLGGIQQKCQQFCGWEGSGFPGAQPVSMDKQNIKFLEQKPYKVSWKADGTRYMMLIDGKNEVYMIDRDNSIFHVANLEFPFRKDLRMHLTNTLLDGEMIVDKVNGQVVPRYLIYDIIKFNGQPVGDCDFNVRLSCIEKEIIFPRHEKMKTGHIDKAQEPFSVRNKPFFDIYASRKLLEGSFAREVSHEVDGLIFQPTGKYKPGRCDDILKWKPPSLNSVDFRLKITRIGGEGLLTQNVGLLYVGNFDRPFAQIKVTKELKQYDNKIIECKFENNSWVFMRQRIDKSFPNAYSTAMAVCNSIQNPVTKEILFEFIDRCMAASQGQTRKHHLDPDTELMPPPPPKRPRTIT
;
A
#
# COMPACT_ATOMS: atom_id res chain seq x y z
N SER A 1 27.30 12.02 -17.68
CA SER A 1 26.58 11.37 -18.79
C SER A 1 27.15 9.98 -19.02
N VAL A 2 26.61 8.96 -18.36
CA VAL A 2 26.96 7.56 -18.62
C VAL A 2 25.67 6.74 -18.52
N PHE A 3 25.30 6.12 -19.65
CA PHE A 3 24.12 5.30 -19.85
C PHE A 3 24.29 3.89 -19.23
N PHE A 4 23.22 3.35 -18.65
CA PHE A 4 23.12 1.94 -18.22
C PHE A 4 23.03 1.01 -19.45
N PRO A 5 23.68 -0.18 -19.45
CA PRO A 5 23.52 -1.14 -20.52
C PRO A 5 22.23 -1.95 -20.33
N ILE A 6 21.30 -1.80 -21.27
CA ILE A 6 20.19 -2.73 -21.48
C ILE A 6 20.74 -3.93 -22.25
N LEU A 7 20.67 -5.12 -21.65
CA LEU A 7 21.02 -6.38 -22.31
C LEU A 7 19.96 -6.68 -23.39
N ALA A 8 20.25 -6.30 -24.63
CA ALA A 8 19.47 -6.68 -25.80
C ALA A 8 20.09 -7.93 -26.44
N ILE A 9 19.47 -9.09 -26.28
CA ILE A 9 19.83 -10.28 -27.06
C ILE A 9 19.07 -10.20 -28.39
N LYS A 10 19.79 -9.72 -29.42
CA LYS A 10 19.48 -9.99 -30.84
C LYS A 10 20.04 -11.37 -31.17
N THR A 11 19.18 -12.35 -31.44
CA THR A 11 19.61 -13.58 -32.12
C THR A 11 19.73 -13.30 -33.61
N SER A 12 20.98 -13.34 -34.08
CA SER A 12 21.35 -13.16 -35.48
C SER A 12 21.11 -14.46 -36.25
N LYS A 13 20.34 -14.36 -37.34
CA LYS A 13 20.28 -15.35 -38.43
C LYS A 13 21.66 -15.52 -39.03
N ARG A 14 22.11 -16.76 -39.30
CA ARG A 14 22.68 -17.14 -40.62
C ARG A 14 23.00 -18.64 -40.77
N PHE A 15 22.48 -19.16 -41.89
CA PHE A 15 22.97 -20.25 -42.76
C PHE A 15 22.95 -21.71 -42.27
N LEU A 16 21.91 -22.42 -42.72
CA LEU A 16 22.07 -23.69 -43.44
C LEU A 16 21.37 -23.52 -44.79
N ASN A 17 22.11 -23.69 -45.89
CA ASN A 17 21.53 -23.95 -47.20
C ASN A 17 22.52 -24.78 -48.04
N THR A 18 22.21 -26.06 -48.18
CA THR A 18 22.61 -26.91 -49.31
C THR A 18 21.36 -27.63 -49.80
N SER A 19 20.85 -27.14 -50.93
CA SER A 19 20.20 -27.85 -52.04
C SER A 19 19.24 -29.02 -51.75
N ARG A 20 17.97 -28.90 -52.14
CA ARG A 20 17.47 -29.26 -53.50
C ARG A 20 15.95 -29.10 -53.60
N ASP A 21 15.54 -28.40 -54.66
CA ASP A 21 14.46 -28.66 -55.61
C ASP A 21 13.01 -28.87 -55.14
N GLY A 22 12.10 -28.04 -55.68
CA GLY A 22 10.66 -28.33 -55.73
C GLY A 22 9.78 -27.08 -55.76
N ASP A 23 9.46 -26.60 -56.97
CA ASP A 23 8.66 -25.43 -57.32
C ASP A 23 7.29 -25.29 -56.61
N SER A 24 6.93 -24.06 -56.21
CA SER A 24 5.73 -23.33 -56.71
C SER A 24 5.49 -21.98 -55.99
N ASN A 25 5.68 -20.90 -56.77
CA ASN A 25 5.02 -19.59 -56.76
C ASN A 25 4.28 -19.08 -55.50
N CYS A 26 4.80 -17.99 -54.88
CA CYS A 26 4.07 -16.73 -54.65
C CYS A 26 5.00 -15.63 -54.08
N LEU A 27 4.84 -14.40 -54.59
CA LEU A 27 5.64 -13.20 -54.33
C LEU A 27 5.45 -12.60 -52.91
N PRO A 28 6.44 -11.88 -52.34
CA PRO A 28 6.35 -11.28 -51.02
C PRO A 28 5.86 -9.82 -51.08
N GLY A 29 4.89 -9.48 -50.23
CA GLY A 29 4.61 -8.10 -49.86
C GLY A 29 3.14 -7.73 -49.87
N GLN A 30 2.50 -7.74 -48.70
CA GLN A 30 1.52 -6.77 -48.17
C GLN A 30 1.12 -7.18 -46.73
N PRO A 31 0.72 -6.23 -45.87
CA PRO A 31 0.66 -6.41 -44.40
C PRO A 31 -0.62 -7.11 -43.96
N ILE A 32 -0.55 -7.96 -42.93
CA ILE A 32 -1.73 -8.60 -42.33
C ILE A 32 -2.20 -7.78 -41.11
N PRO A 33 -3.52 -7.53 -40.92
CA PRO A 33 -4.07 -6.57 -39.96
C PRO A 33 -4.11 -7.10 -38.52
N ALA A 34 -4.21 -6.17 -37.57
CA ALA A 34 -4.51 -6.41 -36.17
C ALA A 34 -5.86 -7.14 -35.99
N LEU A 35 -5.88 -8.17 -35.13
CA LEU A 35 -7.11 -8.77 -34.60
C LEU A 35 -7.09 -8.67 -33.07
N THR A 36 -7.41 -7.45 -32.61
CA THR A 36 -8.24 -7.21 -31.43
C THR A 36 -9.60 -7.85 -31.65
N THR A 37 -9.95 -8.85 -30.83
CA THR A 37 -11.30 -9.16 -30.28
C THR A 37 -11.30 -10.62 -29.84
N LEU A 38 -11.43 -10.87 -28.54
CA LEU A 38 -12.13 -12.02 -27.94
C LEU A 38 -12.27 -11.76 -26.43
N SER A 39 -12.98 -10.68 -26.11
CA SER A 39 -13.72 -10.55 -24.85
C SER A 39 -15.16 -10.86 -25.17
N GLU A 40 -15.62 -12.10 -24.96
CA GLU A 40 -17.04 -12.38 -24.80
C GLU A 40 -17.25 -13.79 -24.25
N LYS A 41 -18.07 -13.86 -23.21
CA LYS A 41 -18.56 -15.07 -22.56
C LYS A 41 -19.24 -15.99 -23.57
N ARG A 42 -18.67 -17.16 -23.88
CA ARG A 42 -19.43 -18.34 -24.34
C ARG A 42 -18.75 -19.61 -23.82
N PHE A 43 -19.50 -20.40 -23.07
CA PHE A 43 -19.17 -21.79 -22.78
C PHE A 43 -18.99 -22.54 -24.11
N PHE A 44 -17.90 -23.28 -24.26
CA PHE A 44 -17.67 -24.13 -25.43
C PHE A 44 -17.48 -25.59 -24.97
N PRO A 45 -18.10 -26.56 -25.67
CA PRO A 45 -17.97 -27.98 -25.34
C PRO A 45 -16.55 -28.51 -25.55
N VAL A 46 -16.17 -29.47 -24.69
CA VAL A 46 -14.83 -30.11 -24.57
C VAL A 46 -14.32 -30.76 -25.87
N SER A 47 -15.17 -30.93 -26.88
CA SER A 47 -14.82 -31.49 -28.18
C SER A 47 -13.84 -30.64 -29.03
N ASN A 48 -13.54 -29.39 -28.63
CA ASN A 48 -12.77 -28.45 -29.45
C ASN A 48 -11.40 -28.03 -28.87
N LEU A 49 -10.93 -28.67 -27.80
CA LEU A 49 -9.69 -28.28 -27.12
C LEU A 49 -8.42 -28.70 -27.90
N TYR A 50 -8.41 -29.90 -28.47
CA TYR A 50 -7.26 -30.43 -29.24
C TYR A 50 -7.00 -29.62 -30.53
N SER A 51 -8.06 -29.24 -31.25
CA SER A 51 -7.97 -28.39 -32.44
C SER A 51 -7.43 -26.98 -32.13
N LYS A 52 -7.73 -26.44 -30.94
CA LYS A 52 -7.24 -25.11 -30.51
C LYS A 52 -5.79 -25.16 -30.02
N ILE A 53 -5.40 -26.22 -29.28
CA ILE A 53 -4.00 -26.47 -28.92
C ILE A 53 -3.15 -26.62 -30.20
N SER A 54 -3.67 -27.36 -31.20
CA SER A 54 -3.05 -27.55 -32.51
C SER A 54 -3.04 -26.32 -33.42
N LYS A 55 -3.82 -25.27 -33.11
CA LYS A 55 -3.84 -23.99 -33.86
C LYS A 55 -2.96 -22.91 -33.21
N CYS A 56 -2.78 -22.95 -31.89
CA CYS A 56 -1.89 -22.03 -31.19
C CYS A 56 -0.40 -22.37 -31.37
N CYS A 57 -0.10 -23.64 -31.63
CA CYS A 57 1.21 -24.12 -32.03
C CYS A 57 1.02 -24.74 -33.42
N ASN A 58 1.71 -24.28 -34.47
CA ASN A 58 1.61 -24.87 -35.82
C ASN A 58 1.87 -26.39 -35.78
N PHE A 59 0.82 -27.19 -35.63
CA PHE A 59 0.91 -28.63 -35.37
C PHE A 59 0.34 -29.41 -36.56
N HIS A 60 1.21 -29.71 -37.51
CA HIS A 60 1.14 -30.97 -38.22
C HIS A 60 2.58 -31.43 -38.32
N PHE A 61 2.89 -32.55 -37.64
CA PHE A 61 4.24 -33.11 -37.43
C PHE A 61 5.14 -32.33 -36.47
N LEU A 62 5.21 -32.72 -35.18
CA LEU A 62 6.44 -32.48 -34.38
C LEU A 62 6.53 -33.15 -32.99
N PHE A 63 5.55 -33.96 -32.54
CA PHE A 63 5.66 -34.58 -31.21
C PHE A 63 5.34 -36.08 -31.27
N ASP A 64 6.33 -36.89 -30.89
CA ASP A 64 6.27 -38.36 -30.82
C ASP A 64 5.62 -38.88 -29.53
N SER A 65 5.24 -38.01 -28.57
CA SER A 65 4.59 -38.43 -27.32
C SER A 65 3.68 -37.35 -26.72
N ILE A 66 2.65 -37.77 -25.97
CA ILE A 66 1.68 -36.88 -25.29
C ILE A 66 2.34 -36.08 -24.15
N GLU A 67 3.31 -36.67 -23.47
CA GLU A 67 4.09 -36.04 -22.40
C GLU A 67 4.87 -34.85 -22.94
N ALA A 68 5.47 -34.99 -24.13
CA ALA A 68 6.18 -33.91 -24.80
C ALA A 68 5.24 -32.76 -25.18
N ALA A 69 4.01 -33.07 -25.58
CA ALA A 69 2.99 -32.06 -25.88
C ALA A 69 2.54 -31.29 -24.62
N VAL A 70 2.32 -31.98 -23.50
CA VAL A 70 1.96 -31.35 -22.22
C VAL A 70 3.09 -30.49 -21.68
N ALA A 71 4.33 -30.97 -21.73
CA ALA A 71 5.51 -30.20 -21.32
C ALA A 71 5.71 -28.94 -22.17
N THR A 72 5.51 -29.05 -23.48
CA THR A 72 5.59 -27.90 -24.40
C THR A 72 4.48 -26.88 -24.14
N PHE A 73 3.26 -27.34 -23.85
CA PHE A 73 2.15 -26.45 -23.47
C PHE A 73 2.46 -25.70 -22.16
N ALA A 74 3.00 -26.38 -21.15
CA ALA A 74 3.40 -25.76 -19.90
C ALA A 74 4.50 -24.71 -20.07
N GLN A 75 5.47 -24.94 -20.98
CA GLN A 75 6.50 -23.95 -21.32
C GLN A 75 5.93 -22.73 -22.06
N ALA A 76 4.99 -22.94 -22.99
CA ALA A 76 4.35 -21.86 -23.73
C ALA A 76 3.33 -21.07 -22.90
N ARG A 77 2.71 -21.71 -21.90
CA ARG A 77 1.65 -21.16 -21.04
C ARG A 77 1.84 -21.62 -19.59
N PRO A 78 2.76 -21.02 -18.81
CA PRO A 78 2.89 -21.34 -17.39
C PRO A 78 1.60 -21.00 -16.61
N PRO A 79 1.14 -21.84 -15.65
CA PRO A 79 1.78 -23.05 -15.13
C PRO A 79 1.53 -24.33 -15.95
N GLY A 80 0.69 -24.29 -16.98
CA GLY A 80 0.28 -25.45 -17.79
C GLY A 80 -1.22 -25.73 -17.66
N ILE A 81 -1.64 -26.96 -17.98
CA ILE A 81 -3.04 -27.40 -17.80
C ILE A 81 -3.25 -27.69 -16.32
N TYR A 82 -3.87 -26.78 -15.58
CA TYR A 82 -4.05 -26.86 -14.13
C TYR A 82 -5.32 -27.62 -13.71
N LYS A 83 -6.24 -27.92 -14.63
CA LYS A 83 -7.40 -28.76 -14.36
C LYS A 83 -7.03 -30.23 -14.54
N GLY A 84 -7.00 -30.99 -13.45
CA GLY A 84 -6.61 -32.41 -13.46
C GLY A 84 -7.45 -33.26 -14.42
N ASP A 85 -8.75 -33.01 -14.51
CA ASP A 85 -9.65 -33.77 -15.40
C ASP A 85 -9.33 -33.57 -16.88
N TYR A 86 -8.76 -32.42 -17.24
CA TYR A 86 -8.39 -32.12 -18.62
C TYR A 86 -7.10 -32.87 -19.00
N LEU A 87 -6.19 -33.07 -18.04
CA LEU A 87 -5.01 -33.92 -18.23
C LEU A 87 -5.43 -35.38 -18.37
N LYS A 88 -6.29 -35.88 -17.48
CA LYS A 88 -6.83 -37.25 -17.56
C LYS A 88 -7.54 -37.52 -18.87
N GLU A 89 -8.42 -36.62 -19.31
CA GLU A 89 -9.12 -36.77 -20.58
C GLU A 89 -8.17 -36.71 -21.80
N LEU A 90 -7.07 -35.95 -21.71
CA LEU A 90 -6.05 -35.91 -22.76
C LEU A 90 -5.31 -37.24 -22.86
N PHE A 91 -4.87 -37.77 -21.71
CA PHE A 91 -4.16 -39.04 -21.61
C PHE A 91 -5.07 -40.23 -21.97
N ARG A 92 -6.35 -40.23 -21.57
CA ARG A 92 -7.34 -41.22 -22.00
C ARG A 92 -7.51 -41.31 -23.52
N ARG A 93 -7.34 -40.21 -24.25
CA ARG A 93 -7.57 -40.16 -25.71
C ARG A 93 -6.34 -40.45 -26.55
N TYR A 94 -5.14 -40.15 -26.05
CA TYR A 94 -3.92 -40.18 -26.84
C TYR A 94 -2.73 -40.87 -26.13
N GLY A 95 -2.96 -41.52 -24.98
CA GLY A 95 -2.00 -42.25 -24.17
C GLY A 95 -2.70 -43.23 -23.20
N ASP A 96 -2.12 -43.44 -22.02
CA ASP A 96 -2.72 -44.19 -20.91
C ASP A 96 -3.19 -43.22 -19.81
N GLU A 97 -4.42 -43.38 -19.32
CA GLU A 97 -4.99 -42.52 -18.27
C GLU A 97 -4.22 -42.64 -16.95
N ASP A 98 -3.64 -43.81 -16.66
CA ASP A 98 -2.85 -44.05 -15.45
C ASP A 98 -1.50 -43.31 -15.44
N ASP A 99 -1.02 -42.88 -16.61
CA ASP A 99 0.22 -42.11 -16.79
C ASP A 99 0.00 -40.58 -16.73
N ALA A 100 -1.24 -40.13 -16.50
CA ALA A 100 -1.56 -38.70 -16.46
C ALA A 100 -0.85 -37.99 -15.29
N PRO A 101 -0.07 -36.92 -15.56
CA PRO A 101 0.63 -36.18 -14.51
C PRO A 101 -0.36 -35.41 -13.64
N SER A 102 -0.02 -35.26 -12.35
CA SER A 102 -0.77 -34.37 -11.45
C SER A 102 -0.78 -32.93 -11.99
N PRO A 103 -1.89 -32.20 -11.86
CA PRO A 103 -1.94 -30.81 -12.30
C PRO A 103 -0.90 -29.97 -11.53
N PRO A 104 -0.28 -28.98 -12.19
CA PRO A 104 0.68 -28.08 -11.55
C PRO A 104 0.00 -27.26 -10.46
N GLU A 105 0.74 -26.97 -9.38
CA GLU A 105 0.25 -26.13 -8.28
C GLU A 105 -0.21 -24.76 -8.80
N LEU A 106 -1.45 -24.40 -8.47
CA LEU A 106 -2.01 -23.11 -8.79
C LEU A 106 -1.23 -22.02 -8.05
N PRO A 107 -0.84 -20.93 -8.74
CA PRO A 107 -0.40 -19.73 -8.04
C PRO A 107 -1.55 -19.20 -7.15
N GLU A 108 -1.23 -18.57 -6.01
CA GLU A 108 -2.19 -18.03 -5.01
C GLU A 108 -3.29 -17.07 -5.54
N TRP A 109 -3.31 -16.77 -6.85
CA TRP A 109 -4.29 -15.92 -7.51
C TRP A 109 -5.39 -16.67 -8.29
N CYS A 110 -5.28 -17.99 -8.48
CA CYS A 110 -6.32 -18.81 -9.12
C CYS A 110 -7.18 -19.47 -8.04
N PHE A 111 -8.37 -18.91 -7.79
CA PHE A 111 -9.36 -19.53 -6.92
C PHE A 111 -10.28 -20.42 -7.75
N GLU A 112 -10.54 -21.62 -7.25
CA GLU A 112 -11.62 -22.47 -7.73
C GLU A 112 -12.94 -21.73 -7.44
N ASP A 113 -13.67 -21.37 -8.50
CA ASP A 113 -15.08 -20.99 -8.40
C ASP A 113 -15.83 -22.28 -8.06
N ASP A 114 -16.03 -22.55 -6.77
CA ASP A 114 -16.94 -23.61 -6.34
C ASP A 114 -18.36 -23.27 -6.80
N GLU A 115 -18.94 -24.27 -7.43
CA GLU A 115 -20.22 -24.32 -8.13
C GLU A 115 -21.39 -23.95 -7.20
N GLU A 116 -22.23 -22.99 -7.63
CA GLU A 116 -23.65 -23.01 -7.26
C GLU A 116 -24.46 -23.30 -8.53
N GLU A 117 -25.24 -24.37 -8.44
CA GLU A 117 -26.09 -24.96 -9.47
C GLU A 117 -27.11 -23.94 -10.00
N ASP A 118 -27.00 -23.61 -11.29
CA ASP A 118 -28.04 -22.92 -12.05
C ASP A 118 -29.18 -23.91 -12.34
N ASP A 119 -30.24 -23.88 -11.52
CA ASP A 119 -31.53 -24.49 -11.86
C ASP A 119 -32.32 -23.52 -12.77
N ASP A 120 -31.97 -23.54 -14.06
CA ASP A 120 -32.70 -22.88 -15.14
C ASP A 120 -33.94 -23.72 -15.51
N ASN A 121 -35.14 -23.17 -15.26
CA ASN A 121 -36.34 -23.62 -15.96
C ASN A 121 -37.02 -22.43 -16.63
N GLY A 122 -36.66 -22.23 -17.90
CA GLY A 122 -37.22 -21.21 -18.75
C GLY A 122 -38.70 -21.41 -19.11
N LYS A 123 -39.37 -20.30 -19.43
CA LYS A 123 -40.41 -20.27 -20.46
C LYS A 123 -40.58 -18.87 -21.07
N THR A 124 -40.60 -18.90 -22.39
CA THR A 124 -40.77 -17.86 -23.40
C THR A 124 -42.13 -17.15 -23.39
N GLY A 125 -42.14 -15.88 -23.82
CA GLY A 125 -43.34 -15.17 -24.31
C GLY A 125 -43.22 -13.64 -24.22
N GLY A 126 -43.43 -12.94 -25.34
CA GLY A 126 -43.14 -11.51 -25.50
C GLY A 126 -44.32 -10.53 -25.32
N GLN A 127 -44.07 -9.30 -25.80
CA GLN A 127 -44.92 -8.10 -26.00
C GLN A 127 -44.90 -6.96 -24.95
N GLU A 128 -44.30 -5.84 -25.43
CA GLU A 128 -44.71 -4.43 -25.42
C GLU A 128 -45.16 -3.67 -24.14
N SER A 129 -44.67 -2.41 -24.11
CA SER A 129 -45.19 -1.17 -23.48
C SER A 129 -44.57 -0.66 -22.14
N GLU A 130 -44.34 0.66 -22.12
CA GLU A 130 -43.55 1.56 -21.25
C GLU A 130 -43.95 1.67 -19.75
N PRO A 131 -43.48 2.69 -18.96
CA PRO A 131 -42.12 3.05 -18.57
C PRO A 131 -41.95 3.14 -17.02
N GLY A 132 -40.70 3.10 -16.53
CA GLY A 132 -40.33 3.68 -15.25
C GLY A 132 -39.99 2.68 -14.12
N SER A 133 -38.70 2.64 -13.75
CA SER A 133 -38.24 2.61 -12.36
C SER A 133 -36.71 2.65 -12.35
N SER A 134 -36.18 3.65 -11.68
CA SER A 134 -34.77 3.81 -11.37
C SER A 134 -34.30 2.71 -10.42
N SER A 135 -33.73 1.63 -10.95
CA SER A 135 -32.93 0.69 -10.15
C SER A 135 -31.45 0.95 -10.45
N SER A 136 -30.80 1.68 -9.55
CA SER A 136 -29.36 1.84 -9.50
C SER A 136 -28.69 0.47 -9.49
N SER A 137 -28.05 0.12 -10.60
CA SER A 137 -27.25 -1.09 -10.72
C SER A 137 -26.08 -1.00 -9.74
N PHE A 138 -26.21 -1.60 -8.57
CA PHE A 138 -25.09 -1.83 -7.66
C PHE A 138 -24.10 -2.75 -8.38
N GLY A 139 -23.09 -2.15 -9.03
CA GLY A 139 -21.98 -2.90 -9.58
C GLY A 139 -21.37 -3.76 -8.47
N LYS A 140 -21.26 -5.07 -8.71
CA LYS A 140 -20.64 -6.03 -7.79
C LYS A 140 -19.24 -5.50 -7.41
N ARG A 141 -19.12 -4.90 -6.22
CA ARG A 141 -17.83 -4.48 -5.66
C ARG A 141 -16.99 -5.73 -5.47
N ARG A 142 -15.73 -5.68 -5.92
CA ARG A 142 -14.77 -6.78 -5.77
C ARG A 142 -14.69 -7.16 -4.29
N LYS A 143 -14.85 -8.46 -3.97
CA LYS A 143 -14.77 -8.99 -2.60
C LYS A 143 -13.41 -8.60 -2.01
N GLU A 144 -13.42 -7.91 -0.88
CA GLU A 144 -12.19 -7.45 -0.23
C GLU A 144 -11.43 -8.64 0.37
N HIS A 145 -10.12 -8.65 0.22
CA HIS A 145 -9.26 -9.70 0.79
C HIS A 145 -9.21 -9.51 2.32
N LEU A 146 -9.67 -10.50 3.08
CA LEU A 146 -9.58 -10.50 4.54
C LEU A 146 -8.26 -11.13 5.00
N LYS A 147 -7.36 -10.32 5.57
CA LYS A 147 -6.14 -10.82 6.21
C LYS A 147 -6.48 -11.37 7.59
N LEU A 148 -6.57 -12.69 7.74
CA LEU A 148 -6.76 -13.33 9.05
C LEU A 148 -5.47 -13.27 9.87
N GLY A 149 -5.59 -13.03 11.19
CA GLY A 149 -4.44 -12.97 12.10
C GLY A 149 -3.58 -11.71 11.94
N ALA A 150 -4.20 -10.59 11.58
CA ALA A 150 -3.49 -9.32 11.47
C ALA A 150 -2.97 -8.87 12.85
N VAL A 151 -1.71 -8.44 12.89
CA VAL A 151 -1.06 -7.97 14.13
C VAL A 151 -1.33 -6.48 14.29
N PHE A 152 -1.93 -6.08 15.41
CA PHE A 152 -2.29 -4.68 15.65
C PHE A 152 -1.06 -3.77 15.79
N LEU A 153 -0.06 -4.20 16.58
CA LEU A 153 1.17 -3.44 16.79
C LEU A 153 2.36 -4.39 16.89
N GLU A 154 3.36 -4.17 16.04
CA GLU A 154 4.54 -5.04 15.96
C GLU A 154 5.34 -5.03 17.28
N GLY A 155 5.68 -6.22 17.78
CA GLY A 155 6.49 -6.39 19.00
C GLY A 155 5.80 -6.00 20.31
N VAL A 156 4.54 -5.54 20.28
CA VAL A 156 3.82 -5.08 21.47
C VAL A 156 2.38 -5.61 21.49
N THR A 157 2.07 -6.44 22.49
CA THR A 157 0.68 -6.86 22.74
C THR A 157 -0.08 -5.73 23.42
N VAL A 158 -1.08 -5.18 22.72
CA VAL A 158 -1.97 -4.15 23.27
C VAL A 158 -3.21 -4.82 23.85
N LYS A 159 -3.46 -4.62 25.15
CA LYS A 159 -4.65 -5.17 25.83
C LYS A 159 -5.92 -4.56 25.24
N TYR A 160 -7.02 -5.30 25.30
CA TYR A 160 -8.36 -4.82 24.89
C TYR A 160 -8.51 -4.46 23.41
N VAL A 161 -7.59 -4.90 22.56
CA VAL A 161 -7.67 -4.74 21.11
C VAL A 161 -7.82 -6.11 20.46
N ASN A 162 -8.88 -6.30 19.67
CA ASN A 162 -9.17 -7.57 19.02
C ASN A 162 -9.46 -7.36 17.53
N GLN A 163 -8.94 -8.22 16.67
CA GLN A 163 -9.26 -8.18 15.25
C GLN A 163 -10.73 -8.56 15.03
N VAL A 164 -11.46 -7.79 14.23
CA VAL A 164 -12.81 -8.11 13.78
C VAL A 164 -12.71 -8.88 12.47
N THR A 165 -13.20 -10.12 12.47
CA THR A 165 -13.22 -10.99 11.29
C THR A 165 -14.65 -11.39 10.88
N THR A 166 -15.63 -11.19 11.77
CA THR A 166 -17.01 -11.64 11.60
C THR A 166 -17.82 -10.70 10.69
N GLN A 167 -18.43 -11.27 9.66
CA GLN A 167 -19.46 -10.60 8.85
C GLN A 167 -20.84 -10.70 9.53
N PRO A 168 -21.74 -9.72 9.37
CA PRO A 168 -21.67 -8.55 8.49
C PRO A 168 -20.96 -7.34 9.11
N LYS A 169 -20.55 -7.42 10.38
CA LYS A 169 -20.00 -6.28 11.13
C LYS A 169 -18.75 -5.72 10.48
N LEU A 170 -17.82 -6.58 10.08
CA LEU A 170 -16.60 -6.23 9.36
C LEU A 170 -16.90 -5.39 8.10
N GLY A 171 -17.74 -5.91 7.20
CA GLY A 171 -18.10 -5.22 5.96
C GLY A 171 -18.82 -3.90 6.19
N GLY A 172 -19.70 -3.84 7.20
CA GLY A 172 -20.39 -2.60 7.58
C GLY A 172 -19.42 -1.50 8.04
N ILE A 173 -18.40 -1.85 8.84
CA ILE A 173 -17.38 -0.89 9.30
C ILE A 173 -16.53 -0.40 8.12
N GLN A 174 -16.06 -1.31 7.27
CA GLN A 174 -15.28 -0.97 6.08
C GLN A 174 -16.06 -0.02 5.16
N GLN A 175 -17.32 -0.35 4.86
CA GLN A 175 -18.19 0.47 4.03
C GLN A 175 -18.44 1.86 4.64
N LYS A 176 -18.65 1.94 5.95
CA LYS A 176 -18.86 3.21 6.65
C LYS A 176 -17.63 4.13 6.57
N CYS A 177 -16.43 3.57 6.72
CA CYS A 177 -15.19 4.31 6.54
C CYS A 177 -15.05 4.85 5.10
N GLN A 178 -15.35 4.03 4.09
CA GLN A 178 -15.32 4.43 2.69
C GLN A 178 -16.34 5.54 2.40
N GLN A 179 -17.56 5.42 2.93
CA GLN A 179 -18.62 6.44 2.79
C GLN A 179 -18.21 7.78 3.40
N PHE A 180 -17.64 7.79 4.61
CA PHE A 180 -17.20 9.02 5.27
C PHE A 180 -16.08 9.73 4.52
N CYS A 181 -15.22 8.99 3.84
CA CYS A 181 -14.15 9.52 3.00
C CYS A 181 -14.60 9.90 1.57
N GLY A 182 -15.82 9.52 1.14
CA GLY A 182 -16.23 9.62 -0.27
C GLY A 182 -15.39 8.73 -1.20
N TRP A 183 -14.96 7.56 -0.72
CA TRP A 183 -14.16 6.61 -1.48
C TRP A 183 -15.04 5.60 -2.21
N GLU A 184 -14.95 5.56 -3.53
CA GLU A 184 -15.74 4.65 -4.38
C GLU A 184 -15.06 3.29 -4.61
N GLY A 185 -13.74 3.24 -4.45
CA GLY A 185 -12.94 2.04 -4.63
C GLY A 185 -13.09 1.02 -3.50
N SER A 186 -12.37 -0.09 -3.65
CA SER A 186 -12.16 -1.07 -2.58
C SER A 186 -10.93 -0.70 -1.75
N GLY A 187 -10.85 -1.20 -0.52
CA GLY A 187 -9.69 -1.10 0.35
C GLY A 187 -9.64 0.18 1.17
N PHE A 188 -8.44 0.51 1.61
CA PHE A 188 -8.18 1.58 2.57
C PHE A 188 -8.37 2.98 1.95
N PRO A 189 -9.30 3.82 2.47
CA PRO A 189 -9.64 5.10 1.87
C PRO A 189 -8.69 6.25 2.22
N GLY A 190 -7.79 6.06 3.20
CA GLY A 190 -6.98 7.14 3.75
C GLY A 190 -5.98 7.75 2.75
N ALA A 191 -5.77 9.06 2.85
CA ALA A 191 -4.92 9.87 1.97
C ALA A 191 -3.46 9.38 1.93
N GLN A 192 -2.92 8.98 0.78
CA GLN A 192 -1.55 8.48 0.64
C GLN A 192 -0.58 9.57 0.18
N PRO A 193 0.42 9.94 1.00
CA PRO A 193 1.40 10.96 0.65
C PRO A 193 2.43 10.48 -0.37
N VAL A 194 2.90 11.40 -1.21
CA VAL A 194 3.96 11.18 -2.19
C VAL A 194 5.32 11.63 -1.67
N SER A 195 6.38 11.00 -2.14
CA SER A 195 7.75 11.38 -1.77
C SER A 195 8.10 12.76 -2.34
N MET A 196 8.71 13.60 -1.51
CA MET A 196 9.19 14.91 -1.95
C MET A 196 10.32 14.76 -2.97
N ASP A 197 10.26 15.57 -4.02
CA ASP A 197 11.27 15.66 -5.06
C ASP A 197 11.51 17.14 -5.46
N LYS A 198 12.48 17.37 -6.35
CA LYS A 198 12.87 18.71 -6.80
C LYS A 198 11.78 19.46 -7.58
N GLN A 199 10.75 18.77 -8.05
CA GLN A 199 9.63 19.37 -8.78
C GLN A 199 8.52 19.77 -7.80
N ASN A 200 8.09 18.83 -6.95
CA ASN A 200 6.96 19.02 -6.05
C ASN A 200 7.29 19.87 -4.81
N ILE A 201 8.56 20.02 -4.43
CA ILE A 201 8.96 20.97 -3.36
C ILE A 201 8.48 22.40 -3.65
N LYS A 202 8.32 22.75 -4.93
CA LYS A 202 7.79 24.06 -5.37
C LYS A 202 6.36 24.32 -4.91
N PHE A 203 5.59 23.28 -4.54
CA PHE A 203 4.25 23.47 -4.00
C PHE A 203 4.26 24.23 -2.69
N LEU A 204 5.34 24.16 -1.90
CA LEU A 204 5.49 24.90 -0.65
C LEU A 204 5.52 26.42 -0.86
N GLU A 205 5.91 26.89 -2.04
CA GLU A 205 5.89 28.31 -2.42
C GLU A 205 4.52 28.73 -3.01
N GLN A 206 3.80 27.79 -3.62
CA GLN A 206 2.58 28.05 -4.38
C GLN A 206 1.30 27.98 -3.55
N LYS A 207 1.31 27.22 -2.45
CA LYS A 207 0.13 26.96 -1.62
C LYS A 207 0.52 27.02 -0.14
N PRO A 208 -0.43 27.31 0.76
CA PRO A 208 -0.17 27.26 2.20
C PRO A 208 -0.05 25.80 2.69
N TYR A 209 1.05 25.51 3.38
CA TYR A 209 1.35 24.21 3.99
C TYR A 209 1.57 24.35 5.48
N LYS A 210 1.33 23.26 6.21
CA LYS A 210 1.86 23.03 7.54
C LYS A 210 2.83 21.85 7.53
N VAL A 211 3.74 21.83 8.48
CA VAL A 211 4.73 20.77 8.64
C VAL A 211 4.62 20.11 10.01
N SER A 212 4.81 18.80 10.03
CA SER A 212 5.05 18.03 11.24
C SER A 212 6.19 17.05 10.99
N TRP A 213 6.76 16.49 12.06
CA TRP A 213 7.66 15.36 11.95
C TRP A 213 6.92 14.12 11.44
N LYS A 214 7.62 13.27 10.68
CA LYS A 214 7.17 11.93 10.34
C LYS A 214 7.69 10.97 11.40
N ALA A 215 6.81 10.15 11.95
CA ALA A 215 7.19 9.09 12.88
C ALA A 215 7.34 7.77 12.11
N ASP A 216 8.11 6.84 12.68
CA ASP A 216 8.04 5.44 12.28
C ASP A 216 6.93 4.75 13.09
N GLY A 217 5.72 4.70 12.52
CA GLY A 217 4.55 4.11 13.15
C GLY A 217 3.62 3.41 12.16
N THR A 218 2.68 2.65 12.71
CA THR A 218 1.65 1.96 11.93
C THR A 218 0.47 2.90 11.72
N ARG A 219 0.12 3.16 10.47
CA ARG A 219 -1.01 4.04 10.13
C ARG A 219 -2.34 3.36 10.46
N TYR A 220 -3.22 4.10 11.12
CA TYR A 220 -4.59 3.68 11.40
C TYR A 220 -5.56 4.84 11.22
N MET A 221 -6.69 4.57 10.56
CA MET A 221 -7.89 5.40 10.75
C MET A 221 -8.65 4.89 11.97
N MET A 222 -9.24 5.79 12.75
CA MET A 222 -10.07 5.43 13.91
C MET A 222 -11.52 5.83 13.65
N LEU A 223 -12.41 4.85 13.58
CA LEU A 223 -13.85 5.06 13.53
C LEU A 223 -14.41 4.99 14.96
N ILE A 224 -15.09 6.05 15.38
CA ILE A 224 -15.78 6.14 16.66
C ILE A 224 -17.28 6.19 16.35
N ASP A 225 -17.99 5.13 16.70
CA ASP A 225 -19.40 4.94 16.36
C ASP A 225 -20.34 4.75 17.55
N GLY A 226 -19.85 5.08 18.75
CA GLY A 226 -20.61 5.00 19.99
C GLY A 226 -19.77 4.46 21.14
N LYS A 227 -20.42 4.29 22.29
CA LYS A 227 -19.78 3.73 23.49
C LYS A 227 -19.38 2.28 23.21
N ASN A 228 -18.11 1.95 23.45
CA ASN A 228 -17.50 0.65 23.11
C ASN A 228 -17.52 0.30 21.61
N GLU A 229 -17.84 1.24 20.73
CA GLU A 229 -17.85 1.03 19.28
C GLU A 229 -16.72 1.85 18.65
N VAL A 230 -15.48 1.53 19.05
CA VAL A 230 -14.26 2.15 18.55
C VAL A 230 -13.49 1.12 17.73
N TYR A 231 -13.15 1.49 16.50
CA TYR A 231 -12.51 0.63 15.53
C TYR A 231 -11.28 1.28 14.92
N MET A 232 -10.22 0.51 14.73
CA MET A 232 -8.98 0.91 14.06
C MET A 232 -8.88 0.18 12.73
N ILE A 233 -8.59 0.93 11.67
CA ILE A 233 -8.53 0.44 10.29
C ILE A 233 -7.12 0.64 9.76
N ASP A 234 -6.42 -0.45 9.43
CA ASP A 234 -5.06 -0.39 8.88
C ASP A 234 -5.03 -0.21 7.36
N ARG A 235 -3.81 -0.16 6.79
CA ARG A 235 -3.59 -0.04 5.34
C ARG A 235 -4.06 -1.25 4.52
N ASP A 236 -4.10 -2.43 5.14
CA ASP A 236 -4.59 -3.67 4.52
C ASP A 236 -6.13 -3.79 4.64
N ASN A 237 -6.80 -2.74 5.17
CA ASN A 237 -8.23 -2.69 5.48
C ASN A 237 -8.68 -3.71 6.54
N SER A 238 -7.75 -4.18 7.37
CA SER A 238 -8.03 -4.99 8.55
C SER A 238 -8.66 -4.11 9.63
N ILE A 239 -9.67 -4.65 10.32
CA ILE A 239 -10.42 -3.93 11.34
C ILE A 239 -10.08 -4.49 12.72
N PHE A 240 -9.81 -3.61 13.66
CA PHE A 240 -9.58 -3.96 15.06
C PHE A 240 -10.57 -3.21 15.95
N HIS A 241 -11.30 -3.93 16.78
CA HIS A 241 -12.13 -3.37 17.83
C HIS A 241 -11.26 -3.01 19.02
N VAL A 242 -11.49 -1.82 19.59
CA VAL A 242 -10.79 -1.30 20.75
C VAL A 242 -11.80 -1.12 21.89
N ALA A 243 -11.69 -1.95 22.92
CA ALA A 243 -12.48 -1.81 24.13
C ALA A 243 -11.81 -0.83 25.12
N ASN A 244 -12.60 -0.29 26.04
CA ASN A 244 -12.16 0.60 27.13
C ASN A 244 -11.46 1.89 26.65
N LEU A 245 -11.80 2.39 25.46
CA LEU A 245 -11.35 3.67 24.98
C LEU A 245 -12.54 4.61 24.80
N GLU A 246 -12.59 5.68 25.58
CA GLU A 246 -13.75 6.58 25.64
C GLU A 246 -13.49 7.93 24.94
N PHE A 247 -14.51 8.40 24.21
CA PHE A 247 -14.55 9.68 23.52
C PHE A 247 -15.81 10.47 23.91
N PRO A 248 -15.72 11.31 24.96
CA PRO A 248 -16.86 12.10 25.44
C PRO A 248 -17.23 13.22 24.46
N PHE A 249 -18.51 13.57 24.40
CA PHE A 249 -18.96 14.74 23.67
C PHE A 249 -18.70 16.02 24.48
N ARG A 250 -18.08 17.03 23.87
CA ARG A 250 -17.66 18.26 24.57
C ARG A 250 -18.78 18.96 25.34
N LYS A 251 -20.00 19.01 24.79
CA LYS A 251 -21.13 19.70 25.42
C LYS A 251 -21.81 18.89 26.53
N ASP A 252 -21.67 17.56 26.51
CA ASP A 252 -22.16 16.66 27.55
C ASP A 252 -21.21 15.46 27.68
N LEU A 253 -20.37 15.49 28.71
CA LEU A 253 -19.34 14.47 28.95
C LEU A 253 -19.89 13.08 29.29
N ARG A 254 -21.21 12.96 29.51
CA ARG A 254 -21.89 11.66 29.69
C ARG A 254 -22.22 11.00 28.36
N MET A 255 -22.33 11.79 27.29
CA MET A 255 -22.56 11.28 25.94
C MET A 255 -21.23 10.89 25.30
N HIS A 256 -21.28 9.85 24.47
CA HIS A 256 -20.14 9.40 23.67
C HIS A 256 -20.27 9.91 22.23
N LEU A 257 -19.14 10.21 21.61
CA LEU A 257 -19.10 10.53 20.18
C LEU A 257 -19.59 9.34 19.33
N THR A 258 -20.19 9.66 18.19
CA THR A 258 -20.64 8.71 17.16
C THR A 258 -20.24 9.23 15.78
N ASN A 259 -20.36 8.43 14.73
CA ASN A 259 -20.16 8.87 13.33
C ASN A 259 -18.94 9.77 13.11
N THR A 260 -17.82 9.44 13.76
CA THR A 260 -16.59 10.24 13.77
C THR A 260 -15.45 9.40 13.21
N LEU A 261 -14.67 9.97 12.29
CA LEU A 261 -13.55 9.28 11.64
C LEU A 261 -12.30 10.14 11.68
N LEU A 262 -11.27 9.59 12.30
CA LEU A 262 -9.96 10.21 12.50
C LEU A 262 -8.91 9.50 11.65
N ASP A 263 -7.87 10.21 11.23
CA ASP A 263 -6.68 9.66 10.58
C ASP A 263 -5.46 9.92 11.48
N GLY A 264 -4.61 8.90 11.61
CA GLY A 264 -3.57 8.92 12.61
C GLY A 264 -2.52 7.83 12.44
N GLU A 265 -1.58 7.84 13.36
CA GLU A 265 -0.44 6.92 13.39
C GLU A 265 -0.27 6.37 14.80
N MET A 266 -0.21 5.05 14.92
CA MET A 266 0.13 4.35 16.14
C MET A 266 1.64 4.26 16.25
N ILE A 267 2.20 4.81 17.32
CA ILE A 267 3.62 4.79 17.63
C ILE A 267 3.86 4.06 18.95
N VAL A 268 5.09 3.66 19.15
CA VAL A 268 5.58 3.04 20.38
C VAL A 268 6.59 4.00 21.02
N ASP A 269 6.19 4.66 22.11
CA ASP A 269 7.11 5.48 22.91
C ASP A 269 7.87 4.61 23.91
N LYS A 270 9.13 4.96 24.18
CA LYS A 270 9.89 4.43 25.32
C LYS A 270 10.00 5.50 26.38
N VAL A 271 9.18 5.42 27.43
CA VAL A 271 9.18 6.36 28.55
C VAL A 271 9.72 5.65 29.79
N ASN A 272 10.85 6.10 30.33
CA ASN A 272 11.50 5.48 31.51
C ASN A 272 11.74 3.97 31.35
N GLY A 273 12.07 3.52 30.14
CA GLY A 273 12.25 2.10 29.82
C GLY A 273 10.97 1.30 29.60
N GLN A 274 9.79 1.89 29.85
CA GLN A 274 8.51 1.26 29.56
C GLN A 274 8.05 1.58 28.14
N VAL A 275 7.52 0.56 27.48
CA VAL A 275 6.96 0.62 26.13
C VAL A 275 5.51 1.06 26.23
N VAL A 276 5.19 2.25 25.72
CA VAL A 276 3.86 2.85 25.82
C VAL A 276 3.29 3.10 24.42
N PRO A 277 2.25 2.37 24.00
CA PRO A 277 1.60 2.62 22.73
C PRO A 277 0.83 3.95 22.76
N ARG A 278 0.92 4.72 21.67
CA ARG A 278 0.24 6.01 21.53
C ARG A 278 -0.30 6.19 20.12
N TYR A 279 -1.57 6.58 20.03
CA TYR A 279 -2.20 6.99 18.79
C TYR A 279 -2.10 8.51 18.63
N LEU A 280 -1.39 8.95 17.59
CA LEU A 280 -1.25 10.35 17.20
C LEU A 280 -2.25 10.68 16.08
N ILE A 281 -3.31 11.42 16.41
CA ILE A 281 -4.30 11.91 15.46
C ILE A 281 -3.69 13.09 14.70
N TYR A 282 -3.62 13.01 13.37
CA TYR A 282 -3.11 14.10 12.55
C TYR A 282 -4.15 14.69 11.60
N ASP A 283 -5.29 14.03 11.37
CA ASP A 283 -6.41 14.58 10.61
C ASP A 283 -7.78 14.04 11.07
N ILE A 284 -8.87 14.70 10.69
CA ILE A 284 -10.26 14.33 10.96
C ILE A 284 -11.12 14.48 9.71
N ILE A 285 -11.84 13.44 9.34
CA ILE A 285 -12.64 13.38 8.11
C ILE A 285 -14.13 13.65 8.42
N LYS A 286 -14.63 13.07 9.51
CA LYS A 286 -16.03 13.16 9.93
C LYS A 286 -16.10 13.40 11.42
N PHE A 287 -17.02 14.25 11.88
CA PHE A 287 -17.27 14.49 13.31
C PHE A 287 -18.77 14.51 13.58
N ASN A 288 -19.28 13.53 14.34
CA ASN A 288 -20.72 13.37 14.60
C ASN A 288 -21.57 13.50 13.31
N GLY A 289 -21.13 12.87 12.23
CA GLY A 289 -21.78 12.93 10.91
C GLY A 289 -21.53 14.21 10.10
N GLN A 290 -20.94 15.25 10.68
CA GLN A 290 -20.59 16.48 9.97
C GLN A 290 -19.35 16.28 9.08
N PRO A 291 -19.36 16.78 7.82
CA PRO A 291 -18.28 16.61 6.85
C PRO A 291 -17.09 17.55 7.11
N VAL A 292 -16.43 17.39 8.27
CA VAL A 292 -15.29 18.24 8.66
C VAL A 292 -14.10 18.11 7.69
N GLY A 293 -13.98 16.98 6.99
CA GLY A 293 -13.00 16.76 5.93
C GLY A 293 -13.06 17.79 4.79
N ASP A 294 -14.23 18.40 4.55
CA ASP A 294 -14.39 19.45 3.53
C ASP A 294 -13.89 20.82 3.98
N CYS A 295 -13.61 21.00 5.28
CA CYS A 295 -13.08 22.24 5.83
C CYS A 295 -11.55 22.36 5.61
N ASP A 296 -11.04 23.59 5.80
CA ASP A 296 -9.61 23.89 5.87
C ASP A 296 -8.93 23.09 6.99
N PHE A 297 -7.72 22.61 6.74
CA PHE A 297 -6.93 21.80 7.65
C PHE A 297 -6.76 22.43 9.04
N ASN A 298 -6.66 23.76 9.16
CA ASN A 298 -6.58 24.42 10.47
C ASN A 298 -7.87 24.29 11.28
N VAL A 299 -9.02 24.31 10.59
CA VAL A 299 -10.33 24.03 11.22
C VAL A 299 -10.38 22.58 11.66
N ARG A 300 -9.87 21.65 10.85
CA ARG A 300 -9.80 20.22 11.19
C ARG A 300 -8.90 19.97 12.41
N LEU A 301 -7.71 20.58 12.47
CA LEU A 301 -6.81 20.54 13.63
C LEU A 301 -7.47 21.12 14.89
N SER A 302 -8.14 22.26 14.77
CA SER A 302 -8.88 22.87 15.88
C SER A 302 -10.02 21.98 16.36
N CYS A 303 -10.69 21.26 15.45
CA CYS A 303 -11.73 20.30 15.77
C CYS A 303 -11.16 19.12 16.56
N ILE A 304 -10.02 18.55 16.14
CA ILE A 304 -9.34 17.47 16.90
C ILE A 304 -9.04 17.94 18.32
N GLU A 305 -8.41 19.10 18.48
CA GLU A 305 -8.03 19.60 19.80
C GLU A 305 -9.25 19.85 20.70
N LYS A 306 -10.23 20.60 20.20
CA LYS A 306 -11.37 21.05 21.01
C LYS A 306 -12.42 19.97 21.24
N GLU A 307 -12.67 19.12 20.25
CA GLU A 307 -13.80 18.19 20.27
C GLU A 307 -13.39 16.74 20.56
N ILE A 308 -12.11 16.37 20.40
CA ILE A 308 -11.61 15.02 20.71
C ILE A 308 -10.70 15.03 21.94
N ILE A 309 -9.66 15.86 21.92
CA ILE A 309 -8.60 15.84 22.95
C ILE A 309 -9.05 16.51 24.24
N PHE A 310 -9.61 17.71 24.16
CA PHE A 310 -10.03 18.48 25.33
C PHE A 310 -11.11 17.76 26.18
N PRO A 311 -12.21 17.20 25.61
CA PRO A 311 -13.24 16.53 26.42
C PRO A 311 -12.73 15.30 27.16
N ARG A 312 -11.79 14.56 26.54
CA ARG A 312 -11.11 13.42 27.19
C ARG A 312 -10.27 13.89 28.37
N HIS A 313 -9.47 14.95 28.21
CA HIS A 313 -8.68 15.50 29.31
C HIS A 313 -9.55 16.01 30.46
N GLU A 314 -10.65 16.70 30.18
CA GLU A 314 -11.58 17.17 31.22
C GLU A 314 -12.19 15.98 32.00
N LYS A 315 -12.58 14.93 31.30
CA LYS A 315 -13.12 13.72 31.93
C LYS A 315 -12.05 12.93 32.71
N MET A 316 -10.79 12.96 32.26
CA MET A 316 -9.64 12.42 33.01
C MET A 316 -9.35 13.22 34.29
N LYS A 317 -9.36 14.56 34.23
CA LYS A 317 -9.13 15.43 35.39
C LYS A 317 -10.17 15.21 36.49
N THR A 318 -11.41 14.93 36.11
CA THR A 318 -12.50 14.63 37.05
C THR A 318 -12.51 13.18 37.55
N GLY A 319 -11.53 12.35 37.13
CA GLY A 319 -11.38 10.96 37.58
C GLY A 319 -12.35 9.97 36.94
N HIS A 320 -13.15 10.39 35.95
CA HIS A 320 -14.13 9.52 35.28
C HIS A 320 -13.51 8.71 34.13
N ILE A 321 -12.31 9.06 33.67
CA ILE A 321 -11.47 8.22 32.81
C ILE A 321 -10.17 7.93 33.54
N ASP A 322 -9.89 6.65 33.78
CA ASP A 322 -8.59 6.19 34.26
C ASP A 322 -7.68 5.88 33.07
N LYS A 323 -6.65 6.69 32.90
CA LYS A 323 -5.64 6.56 31.84
C LYS A 323 -4.88 5.22 31.89
N ALA A 324 -4.77 4.60 33.07
CA ALA A 324 -4.10 3.31 33.22
C ALA A 324 -4.92 2.12 32.68
N GLN A 325 -6.24 2.30 32.54
CA GLN A 325 -7.15 1.28 32.00
C GLN A 325 -7.32 1.39 30.48
N GLU A 326 -6.88 2.50 29.88
CA GLU A 326 -6.95 2.66 28.42
C GLU A 326 -5.92 1.77 27.71
N PRO A 327 -6.28 1.18 26.57
CA PRO A 327 -5.38 0.29 25.81
C PRO A 327 -4.13 1.02 25.30
N PHE A 328 -4.26 2.30 24.96
CA PHE A 328 -3.17 3.17 24.51
C PHE A 328 -3.55 4.63 24.71
N SER A 329 -2.54 5.51 24.74
CA SER A 329 -2.79 6.95 24.89
C SER A 329 -3.17 7.58 23.55
N VAL A 330 -4.18 8.44 23.53
CA VAL A 330 -4.55 9.24 22.35
C VAL A 330 -4.03 10.67 22.52
N ARG A 331 -3.37 11.21 21.49
CA ARG A 331 -2.92 12.61 21.42
C ARG A 331 -3.16 13.17 20.02
N ASN A 332 -3.24 14.49 19.90
CA ASN A 332 -3.09 15.16 18.62
C ASN A 332 -1.61 15.25 18.24
N LYS A 333 -1.34 15.14 16.94
CA LYS A 333 -0.03 15.44 16.35
C LYS A 333 0.00 16.93 16.02
N PRO A 334 0.87 17.73 16.66
CA PRO A 334 0.94 19.15 16.39
C PRO A 334 1.56 19.40 15.00
N PHE A 335 1.00 20.40 14.32
CA PHE A 335 1.48 20.89 13.04
C PHE A 335 1.86 22.35 13.18
N PHE A 336 2.98 22.69 12.58
CA PHE A 336 3.58 24.02 12.65
C PHE A 336 3.63 24.65 11.26
N ASP A 337 3.97 25.93 11.22
CA ASP A 337 4.36 26.56 9.97
C ASP A 337 5.60 25.89 9.37
N ILE A 338 5.71 25.87 8.03
CA ILE A 338 6.84 25.27 7.30
C ILE A 338 8.21 25.78 7.77
N TYR A 339 8.30 27.00 8.32
CA TYR A 339 9.53 27.58 8.85
C TYR A 339 10.06 26.84 10.10
N ALA A 340 9.21 26.07 10.78
CA ALA A 340 9.62 25.22 11.89
C ALA A 340 10.41 23.97 11.44
N SER A 341 10.46 23.66 10.13
CA SER A 341 11.13 22.45 9.61
C SER A 341 12.55 22.27 10.10
N ARG A 342 13.32 23.37 10.20
CA ARG A 342 14.69 23.35 10.72
C ARG A 342 14.73 22.91 12.19
N LYS A 343 13.87 23.48 13.03
CA LYS A 343 13.76 23.13 14.46
C LYS A 343 13.31 21.67 14.65
N LEU A 344 12.42 21.17 13.79
CA LEU A 344 11.94 19.79 13.85
C LEU A 344 13.02 18.75 13.55
N LEU A 345 14.00 19.08 12.68
CA LEU A 345 15.07 18.16 12.28
C LEU A 345 16.39 18.35 13.05
N GLU A 346 16.70 19.57 13.49
CA GLU A 346 17.99 19.92 14.12
C GLU A 346 17.88 20.30 15.60
N GLY A 347 16.68 20.65 16.06
CA GLY A 347 16.46 21.25 17.37
C GLY A 347 16.46 20.28 18.54
N SER A 348 16.19 20.81 19.74
CA SER A 348 15.91 20.00 20.94
C SER A 348 14.69 19.11 20.76
N PHE A 349 13.79 19.48 19.84
CA PHE A 349 12.58 18.74 19.53
C PHE A 349 12.85 17.26 19.25
N ALA A 350 13.77 16.93 18.33
CA ALA A 350 14.10 15.54 18.02
C ALA A 350 14.66 14.74 19.22
N ARG A 351 15.14 15.42 20.27
CA ARG A 351 15.57 14.80 21.54
C ARG A 351 14.46 14.72 22.58
N GLU A 352 13.43 15.57 22.47
CA GLU A 352 12.25 15.59 23.35
C GLU A 352 11.20 14.56 22.92
N VAL A 353 11.18 14.20 21.63
CA VAL A 353 10.33 13.13 21.13
C VAL A 353 10.89 11.76 21.56
N SER A 354 10.07 10.96 22.25
CA SER A 354 10.43 9.64 22.79
C SER A 354 10.34 8.49 21.78
N HIS A 355 10.17 8.82 20.50
CA HIS A 355 10.04 7.90 19.37
C HIS A 355 10.88 8.39 18.19
N GLU A 356 11.19 7.47 17.26
CA GLU A 356 12.07 7.75 16.14
C GLU A 356 11.40 8.70 15.11
N VAL A 357 12.12 9.76 14.74
CA VAL A 357 11.71 10.71 13.71
C VAL A 357 12.44 10.37 12.41
N ASP A 358 11.70 9.88 11.41
CA ASP A 358 12.27 9.38 10.15
C ASP A 358 12.15 10.37 8.98
N GLY A 359 11.67 11.58 9.24
CA GLY A 359 11.51 12.63 8.23
C GLY A 359 10.51 13.73 8.63
N LEU A 360 9.99 14.42 7.62
CA LEU A 360 8.95 15.44 7.74
C LEU A 360 7.75 15.09 6.87
N ILE A 361 6.57 15.55 7.27
CA ILE A 361 5.36 15.51 6.48
C ILE A 361 4.86 16.94 6.27
N PHE A 362 4.65 17.32 5.03
CA PHE A 362 4.11 18.61 4.62
C PHE A 362 2.66 18.40 4.18
N GLN A 363 1.75 18.99 4.94
CA GLN A 363 0.31 18.88 4.75
C GLN A 363 -0.23 20.19 4.17
N PRO A 364 -0.88 20.16 2.99
CA PRO A 364 -1.56 21.32 2.45
C PRO A 364 -2.76 21.70 3.33
N THR A 365 -3.07 22.99 3.39
CA THR A 365 -4.16 23.51 4.22
C THR A 365 -5.57 23.26 3.65
N GLY A 366 -5.69 22.83 2.40
CA GLY A 366 -6.99 22.56 1.77
C GLY A 366 -7.78 21.37 2.37
N LYS A 367 -8.93 21.07 1.75
CA LYS A 367 -9.80 19.95 2.14
C LYS A 367 -9.11 18.58 2.06
N TYR A 368 -9.59 17.62 2.84
CA TYR A 368 -9.13 16.24 2.82
C TYR A 368 -9.41 15.60 1.45
N LYS A 369 -8.48 14.78 0.96
CA LYS A 369 -8.62 14.03 -0.29
C LYS A 369 -8.28 12.56 -0.02
N PRO A 370 -9.21 11.61 -0.24
CA PRO A 370 -8.94 10.18 -0.07
C PRO A 370 -7.97 9.66 -1.14
N GLY A 371 -7.35 8.50 -0.89
CA GLY A 371 -6.43 7.86 -1.84
C GLY A 371 -5.15 8.66 -2.09
N ARG A 372 -4.49 8.45 -3.24
CA ARG A 372 -3.21 9.13 -3.54
C ARG A 372 -3.41 10.64 -3.60
N CYS A 373 -2.62 11.39 -2.83
CA CYS A 373 -2.63 12.84 -2.82
C CYS A 373 -1.23 13.38 -3.17
N ASP A 374 -1.08 13.89 -4.39
CA ASP A 374 0.19 14.45 -4.88
C ASP A 374 0.56 15.78 -4.18
N ASP A 375 -0.40 16.40 -3.49
CA ASP A 375 -0.17 17.60 -2.68
C ASP A 375 0.35 17.27 -1.27
N ILE A 376 0.23 16.04 -0.75
CA ILE A 376 0.79 15.71 0.58
C ILE A 376 2.20 15.14 0.40
N LEU A 377 3.20 15.87 0.88
CA LEU A 377 4.60 15.55 0.63
C LEU A 377 5.25 14.94 1.87
N LYS A 378 5.80 13.74 1.74
CA LYS A 378 6.69 13.16 2.76
C LYS A 378 8.14 13.38 2.34
N TRP A 379 8.91 14.04 3.18
CA TRP A 379 10.34 14.18 3.01
C TRP A 379 11.05 13.23 3.98
N LYS A 380 12.02 12.46 3.49
CA LYS A 380 12.94 11.67 4.30
C LYS A 380 14.37 12.04 3.91
N PRO A 381 15.32 12.02 4.86
CA PRO A 381 16.75 12.06 4.53
C PRO A 381 17.07 10.99 3.48
N PRO A 382 17.92 11.27 2.48
CA PRO A 382 18.25 10.29 1.43
C PRO A 382 18.79 8.97 1.97
N SER A 383 19.49 9.01 3.11
CA SER A 383 20.01 7.83 3.83
C SER A 383 18.92 6.95 4.44
N LEU A 384 17.69 7.45 4.62
CA LEU A 384 16.55 6.73 5.19
C LEU A 384 15.52 6.32 4.12
N ASN A 385 15.84 6.49 2.83
CA ASN A 385 15.00 6.00 1.74
C ASN A 385 15.14 4.48 1.62
N SER A 386 13.98 3.81 1.65
CA SER A 386 13.87 2.36 1.61
C SER A 386 12.71 1.92 0.71
N VAL A 387 12.78 0.69 0.23
CA VAL A 387 11.72 0.02 -0.53
C VAL A 387 11.49 -1.36 0.08
N ASP A 388 10.22 -1.75 0.16
CA ASP A 388 9.83 -3.09 0.60
C ASP A 388 9.72 -4.02 -0.61
N PHE A 389 10.55 -5.06 -0.61
CA PHE A 389 10.64 -6.06 -1.67
C PHE A 389 10.18 -7.42 -1.15
N ARG A 390 9.65 -8.24 -2.05
CA ARG A 390 9.56 -9.69 -1.82
C ARG A 390 10.89 -10.31 -2.22
N LEU A 391 11.58 -10.92 -1.27
CA LEU A 391 12.83 -11.61 -1.52
C LEU A 391 12.54 -13.01 -2.06
N LYS A 392 13.21 -13.42 -3.14
CA LYS A 392 13.27 -14.82 -3.58
C LYS A 392 14.72 -15.20 -3.82
N ILE A 393 15.24 -16.13 -3.02
CA ILE A 393 16.59 -16.64 -3.19
C ILE A 393 16.56 -17.73 -4.25
N THR A 394 17.42 -17.61 -5.26
CA THR A 394 17.52 -18.60 -6.34
C THR A 394 18.98 -18.96 -6.53
N ARG A 395 19.24 -20.26 -6.70
CA ARG A 395 20.56 -20.75 -7.07
C ARG A 395 20.72 -20.61 -8.57
N ILE A 396 21.58 -19.71 -9.00
CA ILE A 396 21.91 -19.54 -10.41
C ILE A 396 23.17 -20.34 -10.67
N GLY A 397 23.08 -21.28 -11.61
CA GLY A 397 24.16 -22.15 -12.06
C GLY A 397 23.91 -22.54 -13.52
N GLY A 398 24.99 -22.89 -14.23
CA GLY A 398 24.97 -23.33 -15.62
C GLY A 398 26.24 -24.11 -15.93
N GLU A 399 26.28 -24.77 -17.09
CA GLU A 399 27.49 -25.51 -17.52
C GLU A 399 28.70 -24.55 -17.57
N GLY A 400 29.75 -24.89 -16.81
CA GLY A 400 30.96 -24.08 -16.69
C GLY A 400 30.89 -22.88 -15.73
N LEU A 401 29.76 -22.63 -15.06
CA LEU A 401 29.59 -21.53 -14.09
C LEU A 401 29.59 -22.04 -12.65
N LEU A 402 30.34 -21.38 -11.77
CA LEU A 402 30.30 -21.65 -10.34
C LEU A 402 28.89 -21.35 -9.81
N THR A 403 28.23 -22.33 -9.19
CA THR A 403 26.88 -22.12 -8.66
C THR A 403 26.88 -21.07 -7.56
N GLN A 404 26.07 -20.03 -7.69
CA GLN A 404 25.97 -18.96 -6.70
C GLN A 404 24.52 -18.74 -6.29
N ASN A 405 24.29 -18.46 -5.01
CA ASN A 405 22.97 -18.07 -4.52
C ASN A 405 22.80 -16.56 -4.70
N VAL A 406 21.75 -16.16 -5.41
CA VAL A 406 21.41 -14.76 -5.67
C VAL A 406 20.05 -14.46 -5.06
N GLY A 407 19.94 -13.34 -4.35
CA GLY A 407 18.67 -12.85 -3.84
C GLY A 407 18.02 -11.97 -4.88
N LEU A 408 16.87 -12.37 -5.40
CA LEU A 408 16.08 -11.60 -6.36
C LEU A 408 15.04 -10.77 -5.60
N LEU A 409 14.99 -9.47 -5.85
CA LEU A 409 14.07 -8.55 -5.21
C LEU A 409 12.90 -8.24 -6.15
N TYR A 410 11.67 -8.53 -5.73
CA TYR A 410 10.45 -8.31 -6.52
C TYR A 410 9.61 -7.17 -5.94
N VAL A 411 8.94 -6.43 -6.83
CA VAL A 411 7.97 -5.38 -6.51
C VAL A 411 6.60 -5.75 -7.07
N GLY A 412 5.53 -5.16 -6.55
CA GLY A 412 4.17 -5.42 -7.03
C GLY A 412 3.95 -4.85 -8.43
N ASN A 413 3.07 -5.49 -9.21
CA ASN A 413 2.73 -5.12 -10.59
C ASN A 413 3.94 -5.12 -11.55
N PHE A 414 4.94 -5.96 -11.28
CA PHE A 414 6.11 -6.15 -12.14
C PHE A 414 6.62 -7.59 -12.03
N ASP A 415 6.51 -8.35 -13.12
CA ASP A 415 6.73 -9.81 -13.09
C ASP A 415 8.20 -10.22 -13.03
N ARG A 416 9.11 -9.29 -13.36
CA ARG A 416 10.56 -9.53 -13.39
C ARG A 416 11.20 -9.08 -12.07
N PRO A 417 12.36 -9.65 -11.68
CA PRO A 417 13.12 -9.12 -10.55
C PRO A 417 13.47 -7.66 -10.81
N PHE A 418 13.14 -6.80 -9.85
CA PHE A 418 13.44 -5.38 -9.87
C PHE A 418 14.92 -5.11 -9.67
N ALA A 419 15.54 -5.85 -8.74
CA ALA A 419 16.95 -5.73 -8.40
C ALA A 419 17.48 -7.05 -7.82
N GLN A 420 18.78 -7.08 -7.51
CA GLN A 420 19.42 -8.20 -6.84
C GLN A 420 20.08 -7.74 -5.54
N ILE A 421 20.17 -8.66 -4.58
CA ILE A 421 20.87 -8.49 -3.32
C ILE A 421 21.82 -9.68 -3.09
N LYS A 422 23.00 -9.39 -2.54
CA LYS A 422 23.97 -10.42 -2.16
C LYS A 422 23.42 -11.24 -0.99
N VAL A 423 23.35 -12.55 -1.14
CA VAL A 423 22.83 -13.45 -0.10
C VAL A 423 23.87 -13.64 1.01
N THR A 424 23.53 -13.19 2.22
CA THR A 424 24.28 -13.49 3.46
C THR A 424 23.63 -14.66 4.19
N LYS A 425 24.31 -15.22 5.22
CA LYS A 425 23.72 -16.30 6.06
C LYS A 425 22.42 -15.85 6.73
N GLU A 426 22.39 -14.62 7.23
CA GLU A 426 21.21 -14.02 7.87
C GLU A 426 20.05 -13.81 6.90
N LEU A 427 20.33 -13.48 5.63
CA LEU A 427 19.28 -13.21 4.65
C LEU A 427 18.48 -14.46 4.26
N LYS A 428 19.07 -15.65 4.40
CA LYS A 428 18.45 -16.93 4.01
C LYS A 428 17.13 -17.23 4.72
N GLN A 429 16.98 -16.80 5.97
CA GLN A 429 15.74 -17.01 6.75
C GLN A 429 14.55 -16.16 6.28
N TYR A 430 14.81 -15.20 5.40
CA TYR A 430 13.82 -14.27 4.85
C TYR A 430 13.40 -14.63 3.42
N ASP A 431 13.73 -15.83 2.94
CA ASP A 431 13.29 -16.28 1.63
C ASP A 431 11.75 -16.30 1.53
N ASN A 432 11.23 -15.81 0.40
CA ASN A 432 9.81 -15.57 0.10
C ASN A 432 9.09 -14.56 1.02
N LYS A 433 9.79 -13.88 1.94
CA LYS A 433 9.21 -12.86 2.83
C LYS A 433 9.36 -11.45 2.27
N ILE A 434 8.55 -10.53 2.79
CA ILE A 434 8.69 -9.10 2.53
C ILE A 434 9.78 -8.52 3.44
N ILE A 435 10.76 -7.87 2.82
CA ILE A 435 11.90 -7.23 3.49
C ILE A 435 12.00 -5.77 3.09
N GLU A 436 12.38 -4.93 4.03
CA GLU A 436 12.70 -3.52 3.76
C GLU A 436 14.20 -3.41 3.46
N CYS A 437 14.53 -2.75 2.35
CA CYS A 437 15.92 -2.53 1.95
C CYS A 437 16.18 -1.04 1.70
N LYS A 438 17.36 -0.58 2.11
CA LYS A 438 17.91 0.73 1.74
C LYS A 438 18.94 0.60 0.64
N PHE A 439 19.21 1.69 -0.07
CA PHE A 439 20.21 1.71 -1.12
C PHE A 439 21.49 2.40 -0.63
N GLU A 440 22.58 1.64 -0.53
CA GLU A 440 23.90 2.13 -0.09
C GLU A 440 25.01 1.55 -0.97
N ASN A 441 26.02 2.37 -1.28
CA ASN A 441 27.19 1.96 -2.07
C ASN A 441 26.82 1.24 -3.40
N ASN A 442 25.84 1.79 -4.12
CA ASN A 442 25.28 1.23 -5.35
C ASN A 442 24.67 -0.19 -5.22
N SER A 443 24.25 -0.58 -4.02
CA SER A 443 23.63 -1.88 -3.75
C SER A 443 22.46 -1.78 -2.77
N TRP A 444 21.51 -2.71 -2.88
CA TRP A 444 20.44 -2.84 -1.90
C TRP A 444 20.95 -3.60 -0.67
N VAL A 445 20.67 -3.05 0.51
CA VAL A 445 21.07 -3.61 1.80
C VAL A 445 19.81 -3.87 2.63
N PHE A 446 19.72 -5.07 3.19
CA PHE A 446 18.64 -5.46 4.10
C PHE A 446 18.63 -4.59 5.35
N MET A 447 17.44 -4.10 5.73
CA MET A 447 17.23 -3.38 6.99
C MET A 447 16.49 -4.25 8.00
N ARG A 448 15.29 -4.70 7.64
CA ARG A 448 14.41 -5.48 8.51
C ARG A 448 13.41 -6.29 7.70
N GLN A 449 12.77 -7.27 8.34
CA GLN A 449 11.59 -7.92 7.80
C GLN A 449 10.36 -7.02 8.01
N ARG A 450 9.43 -7.01 7.04
CA ARG A 450 8.13 -6.32 7.13
C ARG A 450 7.01 -7.33 7.34
N ILE A 451 6.80 -7.76 8.58
CA ILE A 451 5.68 -8.67 8.92
C ILE A 451 4.32 -7.97 8.89
N ASP A 452 4.33 -6.64 9.01
CA ASP A 452 3.15 -5.79 8.88
C ASP A 452 2.58 -5.80 7.45
N LYS A 453 3.40 -6.14 6.45
CA LYS A 453 3.02 -6.07 5.03
C LYS A 453 2.76 -7.43 4.43
N SER A 454 1.60 -7.56 3.78
CA SER A 454 1.26 -8.73 2.97
C SER A 454 1.88 -8.68 1.57
N PHE A 455 2.16 -7.48 1.04
CA PHE A 455 2.63 -7.29 -0.32
C PHE A 455 3.85 -6.36 -0.39
N PRO A 456 4.77 -6.57 -1.37
CA PRO A 456 5.84 -5.62 -1.63
C PRO A 456 5.28 -4.29 -2.13
N ASN A 457 6.11 -3.24 -2.13
CA ASN A 457 5.68 -1.98 -2.72
C ASN A 457 5.37 -2.15 -4.21
N ALA A 458 4.39 -1.39 -4.71
CA ALA A 458 4.10 -1.35 -6.14
C ALA A 458 5.30 -0.80 -6.93
N TYR A 459 5.47 -1.24 -8.17
CA TYR A 459 6.52 -0.79 -9.09
C TYR A 459 6.64 0.74 -9.16
N SER A 460 5.51 1.45 -9.25
CA SER A 460 5.47 2.91 -9.27
C SER A 460 6.05 3.54 -7.99
N THR A 461 5.81 2.94 -6.82
CA THR A 461 6.40 3.38 -5.55
C THR A 461 7.90 3.12 -5.51
N ALA A 462 8.34 1.93 -5.93
CA ALA A 462 9.77 1.59 -5.98
C ALA A 462 10.55 2.53 -6.93
N MET A 463 9.98 2.84 -8.10
CA MET A 463 10.56 3.81 -9.04
C MET A 463 10.59 5.23 -8.45
N ALA A 464 9.55 5.65 -7.74
CA ALA A 464 9.54 6.95 -7.07
C ALA A 464 10.66 7.05 -6.01
N VAL A 465 10.88 5.99 -5.23
CA VAL A 465 12.00 5.95 -4.27
C VAL A 465 13.35 5.97 -4.98
N CYS A 466 13.52 5.22 -6.07
CA CYS A 466 14.74 5.27 -6.88
C CYS A 466 15.02 6.67 -7.42
N ASN A 467 13.98 7.38 -7.89
CA ASN A 467 14.11 8.76 -8.33
C ASN A 467 14.53 9.69 -7.18
N SER A 468 13.97 9.51 -5.98
CA SER A 468 14.37 10.26 -4.78
C SER A 468 15.82 9.96 -4.34
N ILE A 469 16.30 8.74 -4.55
CA ILE A 469 17.71 8.38 -4.28
C ILE A 469 18.65 9.01 -5.31
N GLN A 470 18.29 8.99 -6.60
CA GLN A 470 19.11 9.56 -7.67
C GLN A 470 19.13 11.10 -7.65
N ASN A 471 17.99 11.70 -7.32
CA ASN A 471 17.80 13.15 -7.32
C ASN A 471 17.34 13.62 -5.93
N PRO A 472 18.19 13.47 -4.89
CA PRO A 472 17.77 13.74 -3.53
C PRO A 472 17.48 15.22 -3.34
N VAL A 473 16.39 15.48 -2.61
CA VAL A 473 16.20 16.74 -1.90
C VAL A 473 16.92 16.55 -0.56
N THR A 474 18.17 17.01 -0.47
CA THR A 474 18.91 16.94 0.78
C THR A 474 18.31 17.89 1.82
N LYS A 475 18.72 17.73 3.06
CA LYS A 475 18.28 18.58 4.16
C LYS A 475 18.64 20.05 3.91
N GLU A 476 19.84 20.28 3.36
CA GLU A 476 20.35 21.60 3.00
C GLU A 476 19.49 22.22 1.91
N ILE A 477 19.19 21.49 0.83
CA ILE A 477 18.30 21.96 -0.25
C ILE A 477 16.92 22.31 0.29
N LEU A 478 16.36 21.47 1.16
CA LEU A 478 15.05 21.72 1.77
C LEU A 478 15.07 23.02 2.59
N PHE A 479 16.09 23.21 3.43
CA PHE A 479 16.17 24.41 4.25
C PHE A 479 16.43 25.67 3.44
N GLU A 480 17.34 25.64 2.47
CA GLU A 480 17.55 26.76 1.55
C GLU A 480 16.28 27.12 0.78
N PHE A 481 15.45 26.13 0.44
CA PHE A 481 14.16 26.38 -0.18
C PHE A 481 13.19 27.08 0.77
N ILE A 482 13.07 26.59 2.00
CA ILE A 482 12.19 27.18 3.03
C ILE A 482 12.65 28.58 3.41
N ASP A 483 13.95 28.82 3.55
CA ASP A 483 14.54 30.12 3.86
C ASP A 483 14.23 31.14 2.76
N ARG A 484 14.22 30.72 1.48
CA ARG A 484 13.76 31.57 0.36
C ARG A 484 12.27 31.89 0.43
N CYS A 485 11.43 30.92 0.81
CA CYS A 485 9.99 31.15 1.01
C CYS A 485 9.73 32.17 2.13
N MET A 486 10.50 32.11 3.23
CA MET A 486 10.46 33.14 4.29
C MET A 486 10.80 34.52 3.76
N ALA A 487 11.90 34.66 3.03
CA ALA A 487 12.33 35.95 2.50
C ALA A 487 11.30 36.56 1.53
N ALA A 488 10.69 35.72 0.68
CA ALA A 488 9.65 36.15 -0.26
C ALA A 488 8.37 36.63 0.46
N SER A 489 7.96 35.94 1.53
CA SER A 489 6.78 36.33 2.32
C SER A 489 7.02 37.59 3.17
N GLN A 490 8.22 37.77 3.73
CA GLN A 490 8.64 38.98 4.46
C GLN A 490 8.74 40.23 3.57
N GLY A 491 9.11 40.06 2.29
CA GLY A 491 9.05 41.13 1.29
C GLY A 491 7.63 41.61 0.98
N GLN A 492 6.61 40.77 1.21
CA GLN A 492 5.20 41.09 1.02
C GLN A 492 4.51 41.61 2.31
N THR A 493 5.03 41.32 3.51
CA THR A 493 4.39 41.62 4.81
C THR A 493 4.69 42.98 5.41
N ARG A 494 5.30 43.93 4.69
CA ARG A 494 5.33 45.36 5.12
C ARG A 494 3.93 46.03 5.24
N LYS A 495 2.84 45.26 5.14
CA LYS A 495 1.46 45.73 5.33
C LYS A 495 0.57 44.95 6.31
N HIS A 496 0.99 43.89 7.01
CA HIS A 496 0.13 43.30 8.05
C HIS A 496 0.89 42.67 9.24
N HIS A 497 0.23 42.78 10.40
CA HIS A 497 0.67 42.61 11.80
C HIS A 497 1.45 41.34 12.17
N LEU A 498 2.22 41.49 13.26
CA LEU A 498 2.99 40.48 14.01
C LEU A 498 2.22 39.19 14.34
N ASP A 499 2.93 38.07 14.21
CA ASP A 499 2.49 36.69 14.32
C ASP A 499 2.33 36.21 15.79
N PRO A 500 1.13 35.75 16.22
CA PRO A 500 0.87 35.26 17.58
C PRO A 500 1.44 33.87 17.90
N ASP A 501 1.90 33.09 16.91
CA ASP A 501 2.34 31.70 17.14
C ASP A 501 3.75 31.58 17.74
N THR A 502 4.49 32.69 17.85
CA THR A 502 5.82 32.72 18.49
C THR A 502 5.77 32.47 20.00
N GLU A 503 4.61 32.70 20.63
CA GLU A 503 4.39 32.58 22.09
C GLU A 503 3.87 31.21 22.55
N LEU A 504 3.55 30.29 21.63
CA LEU A 504 3.00 28.96 21.97
C LEU A 504 4.05 27.93 22.41
N MET A 505 5.32 28.32 22.53
CA MET A 505 6.38 27.47 23.06
C MET A 505 6.52 27.73 24.58
N PRO A 506 6.31 26.73 25.46
CA PRO A 506 6.64 26.91 26.87
C PRO A 506 8.15 27.20 27.00
N PRO A 507 8.57 28.17 27.84
CA PRO A 507 9.98 28.46 28.04
C PRO A 507 10.70 27.21 28.59
N PRO A 508 11.97 26.98 28.20
CA PRO A 508 12.72 25.82 28.66
C PRO A 508 12.80 25.81 30.19
N PRO A 509 12.53 24.67 30.85
CA PRO A 509 12.57 24.60 32.30
C PRO A 509 13.99 24.94 32.81
N PRO A 510 14.12 25.70 33.90
CA PRO A 510 15.41 26.10 34.43
C PRO A 510 16.22 24.85 34.80
N LYS A 511 17.47 24.79 34.31
CA LYS A 511 18.42 23.73 34.62
C LYS A 511 18.57 23.62 36.14
N ARG A 512 18.07 22.53 36.74
CA ARG A 512 18.37 22.22 38.14
C ARG A 512 19.89 21.99 38.26
N PRO A 513 20.58 22.66 39.20
CA PRO A 513 22.00 22.42 39.43
C PRO A 513 22.19 20.96 39.88
N ARG A 514 23.14 20.26 39.24
CA ARG A 514 23.57 18.92 39.66
C ARG A 514 24.16 19.03 41.06
N THR A 515 23.47 18.48 42.05
CA THR A 515 24.06 18.21 43.36
C THR A 515 24.99 17.00 43.18
N ILE A 516 26.28 17.23 43.38
CA ILE A 516 27.28 16.18 43.50
C ILE A 516 27.18 15.64 44.92
N THR A 517 26.85 14.37 45.07
CA THR A 517 27.21 13.53 46.21
C THR A 517 27.45 12.13 45.72
#